data_AF-A0A534MHQ8-F1
#
_entry.id   AF-A0A534MHQ8-F1
#
_cell.length_a   1.000
_cell.length_b   1.000
_cell.length_c   1.000
_cell.angle_alpha   90.00
_cell.angle_beta   90.00
_cell.angle_gamma   90.00
#
_symmetry.space_group_name_H-M   'P 1'
#
loop_
_entity.id
_entity.type
_entity.pdbx_description
1 polymer ?
#
loop_
_entity_poly.entity_id
_entity_poly.type
_entity_poly.pdbx_seq_one_letter_code
_entity_poly.pdbx_strand_id
1 'polypeptide(L)'
;MIALLAAIAIVVAVFATWQILRPRSIAEVLSMEHLKAGDNIVVQGTITLIAQERTGRGTRVILQLDGDRSCGDGEPWSVSVLGDANTSYAIGASYQTTLHLQSFSINGDSAVWAPELVCPFPALHRSIGVVIDAVSQVRNLWLVYNSTDAGGWSHYEIHAKNATGYQPDRVPAVLLKSLPFKGAGNMIDSANHWKSVADLFYLSVSATISADSSPGFSVADQMTSLAAPASVNGNLRFVDMDSNGLVDAGDRIDIHPPGMVTSNGWDSYMIRIGNWSAGAPAYGAAVHVFLVGPGGVLDALPSAATITASSVGASRP
;
A
#
# COMPACT_ATOMS: atom_id res chain seq x y z
N MET A 1 -57.02 -11.43 11.60
CA MET A 1 -56.18 -10.22 11.56
C MET A 1 -54.92 -10.36 12.43
N ILE A 2 -55.05 -10.62 13.75
CA ILE A 2 -53.90 -10.77 14.67
C ILE A 2 -52.93 -11.89 14.26
N ALA A 3 -53.44 -13.07 13.89
CA ALA A 3 -52.61 -14.20 13.44
C ALA A 3 -51.80 -13.91 12.16
N LEU A 4 -52.36 -13.12 11.24
CA LEU A 4 -51.67 -12.71 10.01
C LEU A 4 -50.53 -11.73 10.31
N LEU A 5 -50.77 -10.76 11.21
CA LEU A 5 -49.75 -9.81 11.65
C LEU A 5 -48.60 -10.51 12.40
N ALA A 6 -48.92 -11.49 13.25
CA ALA A 6 -47.91 -12.30 13.94
C ALA A 6 -47.06 -13.12 12.95
N ALA A 7 -47.68 -13.74 11.94
CA ALA A 7 -46.96 -14.48 10.91
C ALA A 7 -46.02 -13.59 10.08
N ILE A 8 -46.47 -12.40 9.68
CA ILE A 8 -45.64 -11.43 8.96
C ILE A 8 -44.46 -10.98 9.83
N ALA A 9 -44.71 -10.66 11.10
CA ALA A 9 -43.64 -10.24 12.02
C ALA A 9 -42.57 -11.32 12.20
N ILE A 10 -42.97 -12.60 12.30
CA ILE A 10 -42.04 -13.73 12.39
C ILE A 10 -41.22 -13.87 11.10
N VAL A 11 -41.86 -13.81 9.93
CA VAL A 11 -41.15 -13.93 8.64
C VAL A 11 -40.15 -12.77 8.46
N VAL A 12 -40.54 -11.54 8.80
CA VAL A 12 -39.65 -10.38 8.75
C VAL A 12 -38.49 -10.53 9.73
N ALA A 13 -38.73 -11.00 10.94
CA ALA A 13 -37.68 -11.23 11.94
C ALA A 13 -36.70 -12.33 11.48
N VAL A 14 -37.20 -13.46 10.97
CA VAL A 14 -36.37 -14.56 10.46
C VAL A 14 -35.53 -14.11 9.25
N PHE A 15 -36.14 -13.36 8.32
CA PHE A 15 -35.41 -12.81 7.18
C PHE A 15 -34.35 -11.79 7.63
N ALA A 16 -34.68 -10.91 8.57
CA ALA A 16 -33.72 -9.95 9.12
C ALA A 16 -32.55 -10.65 9.82
N THR A 17 -32.81 -11.68 10.64
CA THR A 17 -31.77 -12.49 11.28
C THR A 17 -30.92 -13.21 10.24
N TRP A 18 -31.52 -13.78 9.20
CA TRP A 18 -30.78 -14.42 8.12
C TRP A 18 -29.90 -13.42 7.34
N GLN A 19 -30.40 -12.22 7.05
CA GLN A 19 -29.62 -11.16 6.38
C GLN A 19 -28.43 -10.68 7.22
N ILE A 20 -28.52 -10.76 8.55
CA ILE A 20 -27.43 -10.38 9.45
C ILE A 20 -26.36 -11.49 9.52
N LEU A 21 -26.78 -12.75 9.55
CA LEU A 21 -25.89 -13.89 9.82
C LEU A 21 -25.35 -14.58 8.55
N ARG A 22 -25.92 -14.33 7.37
CA ARG A 22 -25.46 -14.99 6.14
C ARG A 22 -24.03 -14.57 5.80
N PRO A 23 -23.19 -15.51 5.33
CA PRO A 23 -21.92 -15.16 4.69
C PRO A 23 -22.18 -14.19 3.53
N ARG A 24 -21.34 -13.17 3.43
CA ARG A 24 -21.38 -12.15 2.38
C ARG A 24 -20.31 -12.43 1.34
N SER A 25 -20.58 -12.02 0.10
CA SER A 25 -19.51 -11.90 -0.89
C SER A 25 -18.62 -10.69 -0.60
N ILE A 26 -17.39 -10.67 -1.14
CA ILE A 26 -16.53 -9.48 -1.02
C ILE A 26 -17.20 -8.27 -1.69
N ALA A 27 -17.85 -8.46 -2.84
CA ALA A 27 -18.58 -7.39 -3.52
C ALA A 27 -19.66 -6.75 -2.64
N GLU A 28 -20.41 -7.54 -1.87
CA GLU A 28 -21.38 -7.01 -0.90
C GLU A 28 -20.70 -6.18 0.18
N VAL A 29 -19.54 -6.59 0.70
CA VAL A 29 -18.78 -5.80 1.68
C VAL A 29 -18.27 -4.49 1.08
N LEU A 30 -17.73 -4.53 -0.14
CA LEU A 30 -17.25 -3.33 -0.84
C LEU A 30 -18.38 -2.36 -1.20
N SER A 31 -19.61 -2.85 -1.33
CA SER A 31 -20.80 -2.01 -1.58
C SER A 31 -21.36 -1.34 -0.32
N MET A 32 -20.88 -1.68 0.87
CA MET A 32 -21.35 -1.06 2.12
C MET A 32 -20.87 0.39 2.22
N GLU A 33 -21.79 1.30 2.51
CA GLU A 33 -21.50 2.74 2.61
C GLU A 33 -20.82 3.14 3.92
N HIS A 34 -21.04 2.37 5.00
CA HIS A 34 -20.51 2.64 6.33
C HIS A 34 -20.16 1.34 7.05
N LEU A 35 -18.87 1.10 7.26
CA LEU A 35 -18.32 0.05 8.09
C LEU A 35 -18.06 0.58 9.48
N LYS A 36 -18.26 -0.25 10.49
CA LYS A 36 -18.09 0.14 11.89
C LYS A 36 -17.01 -0.69 12.56
N ALA A 37 -16.17 -0.04 13.36
CA ALA A 37 -15.19 -0.73 14.19
C ALA A 37 -15.88 -1.64 15.22
N GLY A 38 -15.35 -2.85 15.38
CA GLY A 38 -15.90 -3.90 16.24
C GLY A 38 -16.88 -4.84 15.53
N ASP A 39 -17.31 -4.53 14.31
CA ASP A 39 -18.15 -5.44 13.52
C ASP A 39 -17.33 -6.64 13.02
N ASN A 40 -17.99 -7.79 12.96
CA ASN A 40 -17.45 -9.01 12.38
C ASN A 40 -18.31 -9.39 11.18
N ILE A 41 -17.69 -9.46 10.00
CA ILE A 41 -18.39 -9.80 8.76
C ILE A 41 -17.85 -11.12 8.23
N VAL A 42 -18.69 -12.15 8.22
CA VAL A 42 -18.35 -13.43 7.60
C VAL A 42 -18.39 -13.25 6.09
N VAL A 43 -17.28 -13.55 5.43
CA VAL A 43 -17.15 -13.52 3.98
C VAL A 43 -16.93 -14.92 3.46
N GLN A 44 -17.60 -15.26 2.37
CA GLN A 44 -17.43 -16.53 1.68
C GLN A 44 -17.42 -16.32 0.17
N GLY A 45 -16.59 -17.11 -0.50
CA GLY A 45 -16.54 -17.18 -1.96
C GLY A 45 -15.73 -18.38 -2.42
N THR A 46 -15.63 -18.54 -3.73
CA THR A 46 -14.81 -19.53 -4.42
C THR A 46 -13.47 -18.91 -4.78
N ILE A 47 -12.37 -19.59 -4.48
CA ILE A 47 -11.03 -19.10 -4.82
C ILE A 47 -10.86 -19.07 -6.34
N THR A 48 -10.58 -17.90 -6.90
CA THR A 48 -10.33 -17.68 -8.33
C THR A 48 -8.84 -17.51 -8.65
N LEU A 49 -8.05 -17.01 -7.69
CA LEU A 49 -6.60 -16.85 -7.81
C LEU A 49 -5.91 -17.01 -6.44
N ILE A 50 -4.68 -17.53 -6.45
CA ILE A 50 -3.80 -17.64 -5.29
C ILE A 50 -2.48 -16.97 -5.64
N ALA A 51 -2.07 -15.99 -4.82
CA ALA A 51 -0.79 -15.31 -4.93
C ALA A 51 0.00 -15.44 -3.62
N GLN A 52 1.32 -15.34 -3.72
CA GLN A 52 2.22 -15.28 -2.58
C GLN A 52 3.08 -14.03 -2.67
N GLU A 53 3.17 -13.32 -1.56
CA GLU A 53 3.94 -12.09 -1.42
C GLU A 53 4.98 -12.29 -0.31
N ARG A 54 6.25 -12.01 -0.57
CA ARG A 54 7.27 -11.95 0.48
C ARG A 54 7.26 -10.55 1.10
N THR A 55 7.21 -10.49 2.42
CA THR A 55 7.31 -9.25 3.20
C THR A 55 8.48 -9.32 4.17
N GLY A 56 8.87 -8.18 4.75
CA GLY A 56 9.90 -8.12 5.80
C GLY A 56 9.59 -8.96 7.04
N ARG A 57 8.35 -9.44 7.21
CA ARG A 57 7.93 -10.34 8.31
C ARG A 57 7.61 -11.77 7.87
N GLY A 58 7.83 -12.13 6.61
CA GLY A 58 7.58 -13.46 6.06
C GLY A 58 6.66 -13.47 4.84
N THR A 59 6.27 -14.67 4.40
CA THR A 59 5.39 -14.86 3.24
C THR A 59 3.93 -14.64 3.63
N ARG A 60 3.21 -13.84 2.84
CA ARG A 60 1.76 -13.65 2.91
C ARG A 60 1.11 -14.38 1.75
N VAL A 61 0.01 -15.08 2.02
CA VAL A 61 -0.83 -15.67 0.98
C VAL A 61 -2.00 -14.74 0.72
N ILE A 62 -2.29 -14.51 -0.55
CA ILE A 62 -3.32 -13.61 -1.03
C ILE A 62 -4.29 -14.44 -1.86
N LEU A 63 -5.57 -14.42 -1.51
CA LEU A 63 -6.62 -15.19 -2.17
C LEU A 63 -7.64 -14.26 -2.82
N GLN A 64 -7.85 -14.40 -4.12
CA GLN A 64 -8.95 -13.75 -4.83
C GLN A 64 -10.17 -14.65 -4.79
N LEU A 65 -11.36 -14.08 -4.53
CA LEU A 65 -12.62 -14.84 -4.47
C LEU A 65 -13.49 -14.56 -5.72
N ASP A 66 -14.64 -15.23 -5.84
CA ASP A 66 -15.60 -15.01 -6.93
C ASP A 66 -16.60 -13.88 -6.59
N GLY A 67 -17.25 -13.32 -7.62
CA GLY A 67 -18.11 -12.13 -7.48
C GLY A 67 -17.37 -10.79 -7.57
N ASP A 68 -16.08 -10.81 -7.86
CA ASP A 68 -15.19 -9.64 -7.85
C ASP A 68 -15.30 -8.77 -9.11
N ARG A 69 -15.75 -7.51 -8.96
CA ARG A 69 -15.33 -6.27 -9.69
C ARG A 69 -15.67 -5.04 -8.80
N SER A 70 -14.81 -4.09 -8.42
CA SER A 70 -13.40 -3.81 -8.71
C SER A 70 -12.69 -3.16 -7.50
N CYS A 71 -11.37 -3.35 -7.39
CA CYS A 71 -10.44 -2.23 -7.16
C CYS A 71 -9.52 -2.15 -8.40
N GLY A 72 -10.01 -1.45 -9.44
CA GLY A 72 -9.29 -1.08 -10.66
C GLY A 72 -9.11 -2.23 -11.67
N ASP A 73 -9.99 -2.32 -12.67
CA ASP A 73 -9.99 -3.40 -13.65
C ASP A 73 -8.72 -3.41 -14.52
N GLY A 74 -7.67 -4.12 -14.06
CA GLY A 74 -6.71 -4.71 -14.99
C GLY A 74 -5.30 -5.10 -14.58
N GLU A 75 -4.88 -5.18 -13.30
CA GLU A 75 -3.71 -5.94 -12.75
C GLU A 75 -3.12 -5.29 -11.47
N PRO A 76 -2.30 -5.97 -10.65
CA PRO A 76 -2.20 -7.40 -10.29
C PRO A 76 -2.66 -7.70 -8.83
N TRP A 77 -3.31 -6.75 -8.15
CA TRP A 77 -3.68 -6.85 -6.71
C TRP A 77 -5.18 -6.63 -6.44
N SER A 78 -6.04 -6.90 -7.43
CA SER A 78 -7.47 -6.65 -7.30
C SER A 78 -8.14 -7.67 -6.36
N VAL A 79 -8.79 -7.13 -5.32
CA VAL A 79 -9.77 -7.77 -4.42
C VAL A 79 -9.31 -9.10 -3.85
N SER A 80 -8.65 -9.07 -2.69
CA SER A 80 -8.15 -10.29 -2.10
C SER A 80 -8.20 -10.26 -0.59
N VAL A 81 -8.41 -11.45 -0.03
CA VAL A 81 -8.32 -11.71 1.40
C VAL A 81 -6.97 -12.35 1.71
N LEU A 82 -6.44 -12.09 2.89
CA LEU A 82 -5.25 -12.77 3.37
C LEU A 82 -5.61 -14.21 3.74
N GLY A 83 -4.83 -15.15 3.21
CA GLY A 83 -4.82 -16.55 3.62
C GLY A 83 -3.74 -16.81 4.67
N ASP A 84 -3.92 -17.89 5.43
CA ASP A 84 -2.90 -18.46 6.29
C ASP A 84 -1.79 -19.10 5.44
N ALA A 85 -0.55 -18.65 5.62
CA ALA A 85 0.61 -19.16 4.89
C ALA A 85 0.90 -20.65 5.14
N ASN A 86 0.38 -21.23 6.22
CA ASN A 86 0.56 -22.65 6.54
C ASN A 86 -0.54 -23.55 5.95
N THR A 87 -1.55 -22.95 5.30
CA THR A 87 -2.67 -23.69 4.70
C THR A 87 -2.45 -23.84 3.19
N SER A 88 -2.77 -25.03 2.67
CA SER A 88 -2.78 -25.28 1.22
C SER A 88 -4.12 -24.89 0.63
N TYR A 89 -4.10 -24.02 -0.38
CA TYR A 89 -5.29 -23.54 -1.08
C TYR A 89 -5.36 -24.10 -2.51
N ALA A 90 -6.57 -24.22 -3.05
CA ALA A 90 -6.79 -24.64 -4.43
C ALA A 90 -7.81 -23.72 -5.11
N ILE A 91 -7.54 -23.37 -6.37
CA ILE A 91 -8.49 -22.66 -7.23
C ILE A 91 -9.75 -23.52 -7.39
N GLY A 92 -10.93 -22.91 -7.29
CA GLY A 92 -12.23 -23.59 -7.31
C GLY A 92 -12.70 -24.09 -5.94
N ALA A 93 -11.85 -24.05 -4.90
CA ALA A 93 -12.28 -24.39 -3.55
C ALA A 93 -13.10 -23.25 -2.92
N SER A 94 -14.08 -23.60 -2.07
CA SER A 94 -14.77 -22.60 -1.24
C SER A 94 -13.84 -22.16 -0.11
N TYR A 95 -13.79 -20.86 0.13
CA TYR A 95 -13.07 -20.23 1.23
C TYR A 95 -14.04 -19.36 2.02
N GLN A 96 -13.90 -19.42 3.34
CA GLN A 96 -14.67 -18.60 4.27
C GLN A 96 -13.70 -18.01 5.29
N THR A 97 -13.85 -16.71 5.55
CA THR A 97 -13.11 -15.99 6.58
C THR A 97 -14.03 -15.00 7.29
N THR A 98 -13.57 -14.45 8.41
CA THR A 98 -14.27 -13.38 9.12
C THR A 98 -13.40 -12.13 9.07
N LEU A 99 -13.96 -11.05 8.55
CA LEU A 99 -13.35 -9.73 8.56
C LEU A 99 -13.58 -9.10 9.93
N HIS A 100 -12.51 -8.75 10.62
CA HIS A 100 -12.58 -8.07 11.92
C HIS A 100 -12.37 -6.58 11.68
N LEU A 101 -13.46 -5.81 11.67
CA LEU A 101 -13.40 -4.39 11.36
C LEU A 101 -12.80 -3.64 12.55
N GLN A 102 -11.70 -2.93 12.31
CA GLN A 102 -10.93 -2.24 13.35
C GLN A 102 -10.86 -0.74 13.05
N SER A 103 -10.87 0.06 14.11
CA SER A 103 -10.56 1.49 14.02
C SER A 103 -9.04 1.68 13.98
N PHE A 104 -8.57 2.53 13.07
CA PHE A 104 -7.17 2.94 12.99
C PHE A 104 -7.08 4.35 12.39
N SER A 105 -5.86 4.84 12.16
CA SER A 105 -5.63 6.10 11.43
C SER A 105 -4.79 5.93 10.17
N ILE A 106 -5.02 6.76 9.15
CA ILE A 106 -4.11 6.94 8.01
C ILE A 106 -3.73 8.41 7.86
N ASN A 107 -2.44 8.73 7.92
CA ASN A 107 -1.93 10.11 7.90
C ASN A 107 -2.61 11.04 8.91
N GLY A 108 -3.11 10.49 10.03
CA GLY A 108 -3.88 11.22 11.05
C GLY A 108 -5.40 11.24 10.86
N ASP A 109 -5.93 10.82 9.71
CA ASP A 109 -7.38 10.67 9.49
C ASP A 109 -7.91 9.40 10.18
N SER A 110 -9.08 9.48 10.81
CA SER A 110 -9.73 8.30 11.41
C SER A 110 -10.27 7.37 10.32
N ALA A 111 -10.11 6.06 10.50
CA ALA A 111 -10.50 5.07 9.50
C ALA A 111 -11.00 3.74 10.11
N VAL A 112 -11.80 3.00 9.34
CA VAL A 112 -12.21 1.62 9.63
C VAL A 112 -11.79 0.73 8.47
N TRP A 113 -11.16 -0.40 8.80
CA TRP A 113 -10.84 -1.43 7.82
C TRP A 113 -10.60 -2.78 8.50
N ALA A 114 -10.51 -3.84 7.71
CA ALA A 114 -10.22 -5.19 8.18
C ALA A 114 -8.79 -5.59 7.75
N PRO A 115 -7.92 -6.05 8.66
CA PRO A 115 -6.57 -6.48 8.31
C PRO A 115 -6.57 -7.71 7.39
N GLU A 116 -7.65 -8.49 7.38
CA GLU A 116 -7.82 -9.64 6.49
C GLU A 116 -8.08 -9.24 5.04
N LEU A 117 -8.40 -7.97 4.74
CA LEU A 117 -8.79 -7.51 3.41
C LEU A 117 -7.75 -6.54 2.83
N VAL A 118 -7.28 -6.83 1.61
CA VAL A 118 -6.16 -6.11 0.97
C VAL A 118 -6.64 -4.93 0.11
N CYS A 119 -7.90 -4.92 -0.35
CA CYS A 119 -8.45 -3.86 -1.22
C CYS A 119 -9.69 -3.20 -0.62
N PRO A 120 -9.82 -1.86 -0.73
CA PRO A 120 -8.90 -0.95 -1.44
C PRO A 120 -7.62 -0.62 -0.68
N PHE A 121 -7.60 -0.81 0.64
CA PHE A 121 -6.45 -0.52 1.47
C PHE A 121 -5.79 -1.81 1.98
N PRO A 122 -4.45 -1.94 1.95
CA PRO A 122 -3.46 -1.00 1.43
C PRO A 122 -3.20 -1.07 -0.09
N ALA A 123 -3.87 -1.96 -0.84
CA ALA A 123 -3.57 -2.24 -2.25
C ALA A 123 -3.43 -1.01 -3.15
N LEU A 124 -4.42 -0.10 -3.14
CA LEU A 124 -4.41 1.06 -4.03
C LEU A 124 -3.23 2.00 -3.76
N HIS A 125 -2.87 2.18 -2.49
CA HIS A 125 -1.72 3.01 -2.11
C HIS A 125 -0.40 2.38 -2.55
N ARG A 126 -0.29 1.05 -2.48
CA ARG A 126 0.88 0.32 -3.01
C ARG A 126 0.98 0.40 -4.53
N SER A 127 -0.15 0.28 -5.24
CA SER A 127 -0.18 0.42 -6.70
C SER A 127 0.25 1.82 -7.16
N ILE A 128 -0.06 2.86 -6.38
CA ILE A 128 0.48 4.20 -6.62
C ILE A 128 2.01 4.17 -6.56
N GLY A 129 2.61 3.53 -5.55
CA GLY A 129 4.07 3.35 -5.46
C GLY A 129 4.68 2.73 -6.73
N VAL A 130 4.09 1.65 -7.26
CA VAL A 130 4.54 1.00 -8.50
C VAL A 130 4.54 1.96 -9.69
N VAL A 131 3.48 2.76 -9.85
CA VAL A 131 3.40 3.77 -10.92
C VAL A 131 4.51 4.82 -10.77
N ILE A 132 4.78 5.25 -9.54
CA ILE A 132 5.80 6.25 -9.24
C ILE A 132 7.21 5.70 -9.45
N ASP A 133 7.47 4.44 -9.10
CA ASP A 133 8.74 3.79 -9.39
C ASP A 133 9.01 3.70 -10.89
N ALA A 134 7.97 3.47 -11.71
CA ALA A 134 8.09 3.51 -13.17
C ALA A 134 8.49 4.92 -13.67
N VAL A 135 7.98 6.00 -13.05
CA VAL A 135 8.40 7.38 -13.36
C VAL A 135 9.90 7.57 -13.08
N SER A 136 10.40 7.06 -11.97
CA SER A 136 11.82 7.06 -11.61
C SER A 136 12.68 6.25 -12.57
N GLN A 137 12.21 5.06 -12.98
CA GLN A 137 12.91 4.23 -13.98
C GLN A 137 13.04 4.91 -15.35
N VAL A 138 12.09 5.78 -15.73
CA VAL A 138 12.18 6.63 -16.93
C VAL A 138 13.24 7.74 -16.77
N ARG A 139 13.56 8.12 -15.52
CA ARG A 139 14.62 9.07 -15.15
C ARG A 139 15.96 8.41 -14.84
N ASN A 140 16.11 7.11 -15.11
CA ASN A 140 17.33 6.33 -15.00
C ASN A 140 17.87 6.11 -13.58
N LEU A 141 17.17 6.51 -12.52
CA LEU A 141 17.52 6.20 -11.13
C LEU A 141 16.23 5.86 -10.38
N TRP A 142 16.21 4.73 -9.66
CA TRP A 142 15.06 4.32 -8.85
C TRP A 142 15.54 3.60 -7.59
N LEU A 143 14.64 3.48 -6.62
CA LEU A 143 14.91 2.81 -5.35
C LEU A 143 14.19 1.47 -5.33
N VAL A 144 14.83 0.48 -4.70
CA VAL A 144 14.21 -0.83 -4.44
C VAL A 144 14.37 -1.15 -2.96
N TYR A 145 13.24 -1.40 -2.29
CA TYR A 145 13.26 -1.86 -0.91
C TYR A 145 13.97 -3.21 -0.80
N ASN A 146 14.98 -3.25 0.06
CA ASN A 146 15.79 -4.45 0.31
C ASN A 146 15.38 -5.11 1.63
N SER A 147 15.46 -4.37 2.74
CA SER A 147 15.14 -4.89 4.07
C SER A 147 14.89 -3.77 5.10
N THR A 148 14.41 -4.14 6.28
CA THR A 148 14.40 -3.26 7.46
C THR A 148 15.19 -3.93 8.56
N ASP A 149 16.16 -3.23 9.15
CA ASP A 149 16.97 -3.75 10.24
C ASP A 149 16.24 -3.72 11.60
N ALA A 150 16.85 -4.32 12.62
CA ALA A 150 16.31 -4.36 13.98
C ALA A 150 16.23 -2.97 14.65
N GLY A 151 16.97 -1.98 14.13
CA GLY A 151 16.92 -0.59 14.56
C GLY A 151 15.80 0.22 13.88
N GLY A 152 15.03 -0.39 12.97
CA GLY A 152 13.95 0.27 12.23
C GLY A 152 14.39 0.97 10.96
N TRP A 153 15.67 0.87 10.57
CA TRP A 153 16.16 1.46 9.32
C TRP A 153 15.72 0.61 8.15
N SER A 154 15.02 1.23 7.22
CA SER A 154 14.64 0.62 5.96
C SER A 154 15.69 0.94 4.90
N HIS A 155 16.19 -0.11 4.28
CA HIS A 155 17.30 -0.13 3.35
C HIS A 155 16.76 -0.14 1.93
N TYR A 156 17.06 0.91 1.17
CA TYR A 156 16.67 1.03 -0.23
C TYR A 156 17.92 1.03 -1.10
N GLU A 157 18.04 0.00 -1.94
CA GLU A 157 19.10 -0.07 -2.93
C GLU A 157 18.81 0.92 -4.06
N ILE A 158 19.83 1.69 -4.44
CA ILE A 158 19.79 2.55 -5.61
C ILE A 158 20.08 1.68 -6.83
N HIS A 159 19.18 1.75 -7.80
CA HIS A 159 19.41 1.22 -9.12
C HIS A 159 19.50 2.36 -10.12
N ALA A 160 20.37 2.22 -11.11
CA ALA A 160 20.51 3.18 -12.19
C ALA A 160 20.64 2.50 -13.56
N LYS A 161 20.10 3.15 -14.60
CA LYS A 161 20.38 2.76 -15.99
C LYS A 161 21.72 3.37 -16.41
N ASN A 162 22.49 2.62 -17.19
CA ASN A 162 23.77 3.03 -17.80
C ASN A 162 24.96 3.24 -16.85
N ALA A 163 24.96 2.63 -15.65
CA ALA A 163 26.09 2.69 -14.70
C ALA A 163 26.64 4.11 -14.48
N THR A 164 25.76 5.11 -14.49
CA THR A 164 26.13 6.52 -14.39
C THR A 164 26.18 6.90 -12.92
N GLY A 165 27.34 7.35 -12.44
CA GLY A 165 27.49 7.87 -11.10
C GLY A 165 27.37 9.39 -11.01
N TYR A 166 26.75 9.83 -9.92
CA TYR A 166 26.48 11.23 -9.63
C TYR A 166 27.31 11.71 -8.44
N GLN A 167 27.80 12.95 -8.48
CA GLN A 167 28.52 13.57 -7.37
C GLN A 167 27.56 13.79 -6.19
N PRO A 168 27.82 13.19 -5.01
CA PRO A 168 26.91 13.27 -3.87
C PRO A 168 26.68 14.71 -3.39
N ASP A 169 27.68 15.59 -3.53
CA ASP A 169 27.60 17.04 -3.21
C ASP A 169 26.46 17.79 -3.93
N ARG A 170 25.96 17.25 -5.05
CA ARG A 170 24.95 17.89 -5.89
C ARG A 170 23.58 17.22 -5.83
N VAL A 171 23.46 16.11 -5.11
CA VAL A 171 22.24 15.32 -5.04
C VAL A 171 21.60 15.56 -3.67
N PRO A 172 20.55 16.37 -3.54
CA PRO A 172 19.79 16.47 -2.29
C PRO A 172 18.87 15.25 -2.11
N ALA A 173 18.42 15.03 -0.88
CA ALA A 173 17.33 14.10 -0.57
C ALA A 173 16.32 14.72 0.38
N VAL A 174 15.03 14.51 0.13
CA VAL A 174 13.94 15.04 0.96
C VAL A 174 12.94 13.93 1.22
N LEU A 175 12.75 13.59 2.50
CA LEU A 175 11.68 12.71 2.96
C LEU A 175 10.45 13.54 3.28
N LEU A 176 9.36 13.23 2.58
CA LEU A 176 8.08 13.88 2.71
C LEU A 176 7.09 12.93 3.41
N LYS A 177 6.33 13.46 4.36
CA LYS A 177 5.20 12.76 4.99
C LYS A 177 3.90 13.34 4.46
N SER A 178 2.97 12.47 4.05
CA SER A 178 1.66 12.91 3.58
C SER A 178 0.86 13.54 4.73
N LEU A 179 0.19 14.65 4.43
CA LEU A 179 -0.72 15.31 5.35
C LEU A 179 -2.07 14.56 5.43
N PRO A 180 -2.87 14.78 6.50
CA PRO A 180 -4.24 14.28 6.54
C PRO A 180 -5.03 14.69 5.29
N PHE A 181 -5.80 13.77 4.70
CA PHE A 181 -6.59 14.02 3.50
C PHE A 181 -7.96 14.61 3.82
N LYS A 182 -8.59 14.12 4.90
CA LYS A 182 -9.89 14.61 5.40
C LYS A 182 -9.75 15.58 6.57
N GLY A 183 -8.64 15.51 7.32
CA GLY A 183 -8.46 16.19 8.60
C GLY A 183 -9.24 15.51 9.74
N ALA A 184 -9.28 16.15 10.92
CA ALA A 184 -9.91 15.57 12.12
C ALA A 184 -11.46 15.41 12.06
N GLY A 185 -12.09 15.61 10.90
CA GLY A 185 -13.54 15.82 10.79
C GLY A 185 -14.35 14.66 10.20
N ASN A 186 -13.77 13.68 9.51
CA ASN A 186 -14.53 12.62 8.82
C ASN A 186 -13.82 11.27 8.84
N MET A 187 -14.57 10.19 9.10
CA MET A 187 -14.04 8.83 9.07
C MET A 187 -13.90 8.29 7.64
N ILE A 188 -12.90 7.44 7.40
CA ILE A 188 -12.74 6.65 6.18
C ILE A 188 -13.26 5.24 6.49
N ASP A 189 -14.54 5.03 6.23
CA ASP A 189 -15.31 3.88 6.72
C ASP A 189 -15.96 3.06 5.59
N SER A 190 -15.56 3.26 4.35
CA SER A 190 -16.08 2.50 3.21
C SER A 190 -15.04 2.35 2.12
N ALA A 191 -15.24 1.35 1.25
CA ALA A 191 -14.36 1.16 0.10
C ALA A 191 -14.31 2.40 -0.80
N ASN A 192 -15.45 3.08 -1.00
CA ASN A 192 -15.52 4.32 -1.77
C ASN A 192 -14.70 5.44 -1.11
N HIS A 193 -14.79 5.62 0.21
CA HIS A 193 -13.99 6.61 0.93
C HIS A 193 -12.49 6.30 0.85
N TRP A 194 -12.10 5.04 0.97
CA TRP A 194 -10.71 4.61 0.79
C TRP A 194 -10.19 4.88 -0.63
N LYS A 195 -11.02 4.66 -1.65
CA LYS A 195 -10.70 4.99 -3.04
C LYS A 195 -10.50 6.49 -3.23
N SER A 196 -11.42 7.32 -2.73
CA SER A 196 -11.27 8.78 -2.79
C SER A 196 -9.98 9.27 -2.12
N VAL A 197 -9.59 8.65 -1.01
CA VAL A 197 -8.32 8.96 -0.33
C VAL A 197 -7.12 8.55 -1.19
N ALA A 198 -7.15 7.38 -1.82
CA ALA A 198 -6.10 6.96 -2.76
C ALA A 198 -6.01 7.89 -3.98
N ASP A 199 -7.14 8.35 -4.53
CA ASP A 199 -7.19 9.30 -5.65
C ASP A 199 -6.53 10.64 -5.25
N LEU A 200 -6.86 11.17 -4.06
CA LEU A 200 -6.22 12.38 -3.52
C LEU A 200 -4.72 12.17 -3.31
N PHE A 201 -4.31 11.02 -2.78
CA PHE A 201 -2.90 10.69 -2.60
C PHE A 201 -2.15 10.66 -3.93
N TYR A 202 -2.69 10.00 -4.95
CA TYR A 202 -2.10 9.97 -6.29
C TYR A 202 -1.94 11.37 -6.88
N LEU A 203 -2.94 12.24 -6.72
CA LEU A 203 -2.89 13.63 -7.17
C LEU A 203 -1.80 14.42 -6.43
N SER A 204 -1.72 14.29 -5.11
CA SER A 204 -0.69 14.96 -4.29
C SER A 204 0.72 14.52 -4.68
N VAL A 205 0.95 13.21 -4.84
CA VAL A 205 2.25 12.69 -5.30
C VAL A 205 2.58 13.25 -6.67
N SER A 206 1.66 13.14 -7.64
CA SER A 206 1.86 13.60 -9.02
C SER A 206 2.19 15.09 -9.09
N ALA A 207 1.48 15.93 -8.32
CA ALA A 207 1.74 17.36 -8.24
C ALA A 207 3.12 17.67 -7.61
N THR A 208 3.55 16.85 -6.65
CA THR A 208 4.81 17.04 -5.92
C THR A 208 6.04 16.65 -6.73
N ILE A 209 5.91 15.75 -7.73
CA ILE A 209 7.05 15.32 -8.56
C ILE A 209 7.67 16.53 -9.25
N SER A 210 6.91 17.38 -9.92
CA SER A 210 7.47 18.46 -10.77
C SER A 210 7.53 19.84 -10.12
N ALA A 211 7.17 19.96 -8.84
CA ALA A 211 7.00 21.23 -8.15
C ALA A 211 8.12 21.54 -7.14
N ASP A 212 8.42 22.83 -7.01
CA ASP A 212 9.28 23.38 -5.95
C ASP A 212 8.59 23.32 -4.58
N SER A 213 7.26 23.29 -4.55
CA SER A 213 6.45 23.01 -3.36
C SER A 213 5.99 21.56 -3.33
N SER A 214 5.64 21.05 -2.15
CA SER A 214 5.16 19.67 -1.96
C SER A 214 3.71 19.66 -1.45
N PRO A 215 2.73 20.01 -2.31
CA PRO A 215 1.33 20.11 -1.90
C PRO A 215 0.81 18.77 -1.37
N GLY A 216 0.18 18.79 -0.19
CA GLY A 216 -0.31 17.58 0.48
C GLY A 216 0.77 16.84 1.29
N PHE A 217 1.97 17.42 1.44
CA PHE A 217 3.06 16.85 2.22
C PHE A 217 3.69 17.87 3.16
N SER A 218 4.31 17.38 4.23
CA SER A 218 5.28 18.10 5.05
C SER A 218 6.66 17.47 4.91
N VAL A 219 7.72 18.28 5.07
CA VAL A 219 9.09 17.78 5.12
C VAL A 219 9.29 17.08 6.45
N ALA A 220 9.47 15.77 6.40
CA ALA A 220 9.74 14.94 7.57
C ALA A 220 11.24 14.97 7.91
N ASP A 221 12.10 14.93 6.88
CA ASP A 221 13.53 15.13 7.01
C ASP A 221 14.17 15.49 5.66
N GLN A 222 15.39 15.98 5.67
CA GLN A 222 16.11 16.31 4.45
C GLN A 222 17.63 16.28 4.61
N MET A 223 18.30 15.98 3.50
CA MET A 223 19.73 16.15 3.27
C MET A 223 19.88 17.18 2.15
N THR A 224 20.61 18.28 2.41
CA THR A 224 20.94 19.25 1.36
C THR A 224 21.85 18.65 0.29
N SER A 225 22.57 17.60 0.63
CA SER A 225 23.39 16.78 -0.25
C SER A 225 23.58 15.38 0.36
N LEU A 226 23.69 14.34 -0.48
CA LEU A 226 24.03 12.97 -0.07
C LEU A 226 25.47 12.80 0.44
N ALA A 227 26.33 13.81 0.27
CA ALA A 227 27.68 13.82 0.87
C ALA A 227 27.64 14.09 2.38
N ALA A 228 26.52 14.61 2.89
CA ALA A 228 26.34 14.78 4.32
C ALA A 228 26.28 13.40 5.01
N PRO A 229 26.89 13.24 6.19
CA PRO A 229 26.90 11.96 6.89
C PRO A 229 25.50 11.52 7.37
N ALA A 230 24.58 12.46 7.57
CA ALA A 230 23.19 12.22 7.90
C ALA A 230 22.33 13.44 7.54
N SER A 231 21.01 13.25 7.51
CA SER A 231 20.03 14.33 7.43
C SER A 231 19.94 15.19 8.68
N VAL A 232 19.23 16.31 8.54
CA VAL A 232 19.03 17.31 9.61
C VAL A 232 18.47 16.66 10.89
N ASN A 233 17.50 15.75 10.77
CA ASN A 233 16.89 15.06 11.91
C ASN A 233 17.40 13.62 12.10
N GLY A 234 18.40 13.19 11.32
CA GLY A 234 19.02 11.86 11.45
C GLY A 234 18.14 10.68 11.00
N ASN A 235 17.13 10.91 10.16
CA ASN A 235 16.24 9.88 9.62
C ASN A 235 16.58 9.44 8.19
N LEU A 236 17.57 10.07 7.55
CA LEU A 236 18.11 9.66 6.27
C LEU A 236 19.63 9.59 6.32
N ARG A 237 20.19 8.59 5.65
CA ARG A 237 21.61 8.52 5.36
C ARG A 237 21.86 7.87 4.00
N PHE A 238 22.85 8.38 3.30
CA PHE A 238 23.40 7.75 2.11
C PHE A 238 24.54 6.82 2.51
N VAL A 239 24.65 5.68 1.85
CA VAL A 239 25.73 4.71 2.06
C VAL A 239 26.30 4.36 0.69
N ASP A 240 27.51 4.85 0.45
CA ASP A 240 28.37 4.46 -0.67
C ASP A 240 28.92 3.07 -0.37
N MET A 241 28.41 2.06 -1.07
CA MET A 241 28.66 0.65 -0.74
C MET A 241 29.99 0.15 -1.27
N ASP A 242 30.48 0.70 -2.38
CA ASP A 242 31.74 0.32 -3.01
C ASP A 242 32.88 1.32 -2.74
N SER A 243 32.57 2.42 -2.03
CA SER A 243 33.49 3.50 -1.65
C SER A 243 34.10 4.25 -2.85
N ASN A 244 33.36 4.35 -3.96
CA ASN A 244 33.83 5.01 -5.17
C ASN A 244 33.62 6.55 -5.17
N GLY A 245 32.91 7.07 -4.16
CA GLY A 245 32.66 8.51 -3.96
C GLY A 245 31.55 9.08 -4.86
N LEU A 246 30.74 8.23 -5.49
CA LEU A 246 29.61 8.59 -6.34
C LEU A 246 28.31 8.09 -5.70
N VAL A 247 27.19 8.50 -6.30
CA VAL A 247 25.85 7.98 -6.06
C VAL A 247 25.49 7.20 -7.30
N ASP A 248 25.47 5.87 -7.23
CA ASP A 248 25.20 5.00 -8.37
C ASP A 248 24.52 3.68 -7.99
N ALA A 249 24.55 2.72 -8.93
CA ALA A 249 23.83 1.46 -8.78
C ALA A 249 24.55 0.52 -7.83
N GLY A 250 23.86 0.07 -6.79
CA GLY A 250 24.41 -0.76 -5.71
C GLY A 250 24.67 0.01 -4.42
N ASP A 251 24.63 1.34 -4.47
CA ASP A 251 24.58 2.18 -3.29
C ASP A 251 23.23 2.10 -2.58
N ARG A 252 23.14 2.72 -1.41
CA ARG A 252 21.95 2.62 -0.56
C ARG A 252 21.52 3.94 0.03
N ILE A 253 20.21 4.13 0.10
CA ILE A 253 19.56 5.15 0.92
C ILE A 253 18.87 4.44 2.07
N ASP A 254 19.26 4.80 3.28
CA ASP A 254 18.61 4.29 4.49
C ASP A 254 17.64 5.33 5.01
N ILE A 255 16.43 4.87 5.33
CA ILE A 255 15.33 5.71 5.79
C ILE A 255 14.83 5.15 7.12
N HIS A 256 14.76 6.00 8.13
CA HIS A 256 14.15 5.71 9.42
C HIS A 256 12.94 6.64 9.60
N PRO A 257 11.73 6.24 9.16
CA PRO A 257 10.58 7.13 9.15
C PRO A 257 10.31 7.74 10.53
N PRO A 258 10.27 9.08 10.65
CA PRO A 258 10.08 9.73 11.94
C PRO A 258 8.67 9.45 12.47
N GLY A 259 8.63 8.88 13.67
CA GLY A 259 7.40 8.44 14.34
C GLY A 259 6.97 7.06 13.85
N MET A 260 7.52 6.00 14.45
CA MET A 260 6.91 4.68 14.31
C MET A 260 5.49 4.76 14.88
N VAL A 261 4.55 4.49 13.99
CA VAL A 261 3.12 4.71 14.20
C VAL A 261 2.65 3.98 15.46
N THR A 262 1.60 4.50 16.10
CA THR A 262 0.88 3.75 17.13
C THR A 262 0.50 2.37 16.57
N SER A 263 0.24 1.38 17.44
CA SER A 263 -0.09 0.01 17.00
C SER A 263 -1.25 -0.07 16.00
N ASN A 264 -2.02 1.01 15.84
CA ASN A 264 -3.22 1.10 15.03
C ASN A 264 -3.18 2.34 14.11
N GLY A 265 -2.05 2.66 13.46
CA GLY A 265 -2.00 3.72 12.47
C GLY A 265 -1.09 3.41 11.28
N TRP A 266 -1.34 4.09 10.16
CA TRP A 266 -0.56 4.04 8.94
C TRP A 266 -0.16 5.45 8.51
N ASP A 267 1.05 5.59 8.00
CA ASP A 267 1.57 6.83 7.42
C ASP A 267 2.12 6.56 6.02
N SER A 268 1.86 7.47 5.08
CA SER A 268 2.38 7.44 3.73
C SER A 268 3.55 8.40 3.60
N TYR A 269 4.66 7.91 3.04
CA TYR A 269 5.86 8.70 2.82
C TYR A 269 6.26 8.70 1.35
N MET A 270 6.96 9.76 0.96
CA MET A 270 7.60 9.89 -0.34
C MET A 270 9.04 10.35 -0.13
N ILE A 271 10.02 9.66 -0.70
CA ILE A 271 11.40 10.12 -0.76
C ILE A 271 11.66 10.68 -2.16
N ARG A 272 12.23 11.89 -2.21
CA ARG A 272 12.76 12.48 -3.45
C ARG A 272 14.28 12.58 -3.34
N ILE A 273 14.98 12.07 -4.33
CA ILE A 273 16.42 12.22 -4.52
C ILE A 273 16.63 13.09 -5.74
N GLY A 274 17.60 13.99 -5.66
CA GLY A 274 17.89 14.95 -6.71
C GLY A 274 16.84 16.07 -6.79
N ASN A 275 17.06 16.95 -7.77
CA ASN A 275 16.02 17.90 -8.16
C ASN A 275 15.01 17.17 -9.07
N TRP A 276 13.77 17.62 -9.15
CA TRP A 276 12.76 17.05 -10.06
C TRP A 276 12.07 18.12 -10.92
N SER A 277 12.72 19.28 -11.10
CA SER A 277 12.15 20.38 -11.88
C SER A 277 11.84 19.99 -13.33
N ALA A 278 10.67 20.41 -13.82
CA ALA A 278 10.21 20.09 -15.18
C ALA A 278 11.06 20.72 -16.31
N GLY A 279 11.88 21.72 -15.99
CA GLY A 279 12.62 22.54 -16.97
C GLY A 279 14.06 22.09 -17.25
N ALA A 280 14.63 21.17 -16.48
CA ALA A 280 15.98 20.66 -16.68
C ALA A 280 16.05 19.17 -16.31
N PRO A 281 16.63 18.30 -17.15
CA PRO A 281 16.86 16.90 -16.76
C PRO A 281 17.74 16.88 -15.52
N ALA A 282 17.17 16.41 -14.42
CA ALA A 282 17.80 16.49 -13.13
C ALA A 282 19.01 15.55 -13.03
N TYR A 283 20.06 16.07 -12.41
CA TYR A 283 21.26 15.32 -12.07
C TYR A 283 20.92 14.28 -10.98
N GLY A 284 20.78 13.01 -11.38
CA GLY A 284 20.49 11.88 -10.49
C GLY A 284 19.17 12.03 -9.73
N ALA A 285 18.06 11.60 -10.33
CA ALA A 285 16.73 11.85 -9.78
C ALA A 285 15.90 10.57 -9.61
N ALA A 286 15.46 10.30 -8.38
CA ALA A 286 14.51 9.25 -8.04
C ALA A 286 13.38 9.80 -7.15
N VAL A 287 12.18 9.25 -7.33
CA VAL A 287 11.07 9.34 -6.40
C VAL A 287 10.61 7.93 -6.04
N HIS A 288 10.20 7.76 -4.79
CA HIS A 288 9.67 6.49 -4.32
C HIS A 288 8.66 6.73 -3.21
N VAL A 289 7.63 5.90 -3.14
CA VAL A 289 6.50 6.04 -2.22
C VAL A 289 6.27 4.73 -1.50
N PHE A 290 6.15 4.81 -0.18
CA PHE A 290 5.95 3.64 0.68
C PHE A 290 5.02 3.97 1.83
N LEU A 291 4.43 2.92 2.42
CA LEU A 291 3.59 3.01 3.60
C LEU A 291 4.34 2.49 4.83
N VAL A 292 4.03 3.06 6.00
CA VAL A 292 4.53 2.57 7.28
C VAL A 292 3.34 2.32 8.18
N GLY A 293 3.25 1.14 8.77
CA GLY A 293 2.16 0.79 9.68
C GLY A 293 2.56 -0.20 10.77
N PRO A 294 1.61 -0.89 11.41
CA PRO A 294 1.89 -1.82 12.51
C PRO A 294 2.72 -3.03 12.07
N GLY A 295 2.67 -3.34 10.76
CA GLY A 295 3.46 -4.33 10.05
C GLY A 295 4.92 -3.93 9.77
N GLY A 296 5.30 -2.67 10.04
CA GLY A 296 6.53 -2.06 9.54
C GLY A 296 6.30 -1.38 8.18
N VAL A 297 7.39 -1.20 7.42
CA VAL A 297 7.31 -0.68 6.06
C VAL A 297 6.57 -1.68 5.17
N LEU A 298 5.60 -1.17 4.42
CA LEU A 298 4.91 -1.87 3.36
C LEU A 298 5.22 -1.16 2.05
N ASP A 299 6.05 -1.82 1.26
CA ASP A 299 6.58 -1.27 0.03
C ASP A 299 5.92 -1.86 -1.23
N ALA A 300 6.11 -1.17 -2.36
CA ALA A 300 5.96 -1.77 -3.67
C ALA A 300 6.91 -2.98 -3.76
N LEU A 301 6.40 -4.12 -4.24
CA LEU A 301 7.26 -5.28 -4.41
C LEU A 301 8.40 -4.97 -5.38
N PRO A 302 9.60 -5.55 -5.18
CA PRO A 302 10.61 -5.56 -6.23
C PRO A 302 10.01 -6.15 -7.51
N SER A 303 10.55 -5.74 -8.66
CA SER A 303 10.15 -6.16 -10.01
C SER A 303 10.41 -7.66 -10.26
N ALA A 304 9.75 -8.54 -9.50
CA ALA A 304 9.72 -9.99 -9.68
C ALA A 304 8.64 -10.62 -8.78
N ALA A 305 7.38 -10.16 -8.86
CA ALA A 305 6.29 -11.04 -8.45
C ALA A 305 6.23 -12.18 -9.49
N THR A 306 6.67 -13.38 -9.11
CA THR A 306 6.39 -14.58 -9.90
C THR A 306 4.90 -14.85 -9.75
N ILE A 307 4.11 -14.29 -10.66
CA ILE A 307 2.70 -14.67 -10.81
C ILE A 307 2.71 -16.06 -11.45
N THR A 308 2.63 -17.11 -10.64
CA THR A 308 2.28 -18.44 -11.16
C THR A 308 0.80 -18.43 -11.50
N ALA A 309 0.46 -17.84 -12.65
CA ALA A 309 -0.81 -18.10 -13.31
C ALA A 309 -0.77 -19.56 -13.79
N SER A 310 -1.32 -20.48 -12.99
CA SER A 310 -1.63 -21.81 -13.49
C SER A 310 -2.81 -21.65 -14.44
N SER A 311 -2.53 -21.41 -15.71
CA SER A 311 -3.55 -21.31 -16.74
C SER A 311 -4.32 -22.62 -16.81
N VAL A 312 -5.63 -22.56 -16.59
CA VAL A 312 -6.53 -23.66 -16.96
C VAL A 312 -6.54 -23.67 -18.49
N GLY A 313 -5.85 -24.65 -19.07
CA GLY A 313 -5.95 -24.94 -20.49
C GLY A 313 -7.41 -25.18 -20.85
N ALA A 314 -7.96 -24.33 -21.72
CA ALA A 314 -9.23 -24.58 -22.35
C ALA A 314 -9.08 -25.76 -23.32
N SER A 315 -9.26 -26.98 -22.85
CA SER A 315 -9.65 -28.08 -23.72
C SER A 315 -11.16 -27.96 -23.98
N ARG A 316 -11.53 -27.35 -25.10
CA ARG A 316 -12.89 -27.46 -25.64
C ARG A 316 -13.06 -28.85 -26.28
N PRO A 317 -14.21 -29.52 -26.10
CA PRO A 317 -14.61 -30.64 -26.96
C PRO A 317 -14.90 -30.19 -28.40
#